data_AF-A0A087XYQ2-F1
#
_entry.id   AF-A0A087XYQ2-F1
#
_cell.length_a   1.000
_cell.length_b   1.000
_cell.length_c   1.000
_cell.angle_alpha   90.00
_cell.angle_beta   90.00
_cell.angle_gamma   90.00
#
_symmetry.space_group_name_H-M   'P 1'
#
loop_
_entity.id
_entity.type
_entity.pdbx_description
1 polymer ?
#
loop_
_entity_poly.entity_id
_entity_poly.type
_entity_poly.pdbx_seq_one_letter_code
_entity_poly.pdbx_strand_id
1 'polypeptide(L)'
;MEESALRREDKKVVAVVGAGLVGALNACFFAKRGFEVEVFETREDIRKAKVVKGRSINLALSHRGRTALKHVGMEDKIVSKGIPMNARMIHSLSGKQSPIPYGKKGQYILSVDRANLNKELLTAAETYPNTKLNFDHKLQDWSAETGLMTFARPHGSKTQTQADLIVGCDGAFSAVRKQFLRRSRFNYSQTYIPHGYMELTMRPRNGEFAMKPNYLHIWPRNTFMMIALPNLDKTFTCTLFMPFEEFEKISTGDEVIEFFQKYFPDAIPLIGAATLRRDYFRLPAQAMVSVKCSPYHIGDKCVLMGDAAHAVVPFYGQGMNAGFEDCIVFDEIMNQFNEDFSAVLPEYSRVRVPDDHAIADLAMYNYVEVFSPALWSSGLLVIHSLEAGKTHSLFLCRKTSCFKISQRDL
;
A
#
# COMPACT_ATOMS: atom_id res chain seq x y z
N MET A 1 -34.24 27.29 39.61
CA MET A 1 -34.08 26.65 38.28
C MET A 1 -32.59 26.59 38.00
N GLU A 2 -31.94 25.54 38.52
CA GLU A 2 -30.59 25.16 38.13
C GLU A 2 -30.70 24.42 36.81
N GLU A 3 -30.31 25.08 35.71
CA GLU A 3 -30.11 24.40 34.45
C GLU A 3 -28.70 23.80 34.48
N SER A 4 -28.67 22.46 34.55
CA SER A 4 -27.47 21.65 34.60
C SER A 4 -26.55 21.96 33.41
N ALA A 5 -25.41 22.59 33.70
CA ALA A 5 -24.26 22.56 32.82
C ALA A 5 -23.77 21.11 32.71
N LEU A 6 -24.31 20.38 31.73
CA LEU A 6 -23.76 19.12 31.25
C LEU A 6 -22.30 19.39 30.87
N ARG A 7 -21.37 18.92 31.71
CA ARG A 7 -19.93 18.90 31.43
C ARG A 7 -19.75 18.27 30.04
N ARG A 8 -19.11 18.99 29.11
CA ARG A 8 -18.45 18.33 27.97
C ARG A 8 -17.46 17.36 28.59
N GLU A 9 -17.69 16.06 28.48
CA GLU A 9 -16.60 15.10 28.66
C GLU A 9 -15.50 15.52 27.68
N ASP A 10 -14.30 15.77 28.19
CA ASP A 10 -13.14 16.07 27.35
C ASP A 10 -12.94 14.88 26.42
N LYS A 11 -13.27 15.08 25.13
CA LYS A 11 -13.13 14.04 24.12
C LYS A 11 -11.66 13.68 23.99
N LYS A 12 -11.37 12.38 23.99
CA LYS A 12 -10.00 11.86 23.78
C LYS A 12 -9.44 12.33 22.44
N VAL A 13 -8.17 12.74 22.45
CA VAL A 13 -7.43 13.20 21.27
C VAL A 13 -6.66 12.05 20.63
N VAL A 14 -6.88 11.82 19.34
CA VAL A 14 -6.15 10.82 18.53
C VAL A 14 -5.24 11.53 17.54
N ALA A 15 -3.93 11.36 17.70
CA ALA A 15 -2.93 11.87 16.78
C ALA A 15 -2.54 10.81 15.73
N VAL A 16 -2.90 11.03 14.48
CA VAL A 16 -2.51 10.17 13.35
C VAL A 16 -1.26 10.72 12.69
N VAL A 17 -0.15 9.97 12.73
CA VAL A 17 1.11 10.38 12.12
C VAL A 17 1.20 9.79 10.72
N GLY A 18 1.21 10.66 9.71
CA GLY A 18 1.23 10.32 8.29
C GLY A 18 -0.16 10.43 7.66
N ALA A 19 -0.32 11.30 6.66
CA ALA A 19 -1.56 11.45 5.89
C ALA A 19 -1.44 10.77 4.51
N GLY A 20 -0.84 9.58 4.53
CA GLY A 20 -0.90 8.62 3.43
C GLY A 20 -2.24 7.88 3.41
N LEU A 21 -2.34 6.85 2.58
CA LEU A 21 -3.59 6.12 2.34
C LEU A 21 -4.22 5.60 3.64
N VAL A 22 -3.45 4.86 4.43
CA VAL A 22 -3.92 4.24 5.69
C VAL A 22 -4.24 5.31 6.74
N GLY A 23 -3.39 6.33 6.89
CA GLY A 23 -3.61 7.39 7.87
C GLY A 23 -4.84 8.26 7.57
N ALA A 24 -5.06 8.63 6.31
CA ALA A 24 -6.24 9.37 5.90
C ALA A 24 -7.53 8.55 6.08
N LEU A 25 -7.48 7.24 5.80
CA LEU A 25 -8.60 6.34 6.05
C LEU A 25 -8.87 6.20 7.57
N ASN A 26 -7.84 5.96 8.38
CA ASN A 26 -7.95 5.89 9.84
C ASN A 26 -8.53 7.17 10.43
N ALA A 27 -8.12 8.34 9.93
CA ALA A 27 -8.70 9.60 10.38
C ALA A 27 -10.22 9.63 10.22
N CYS A 28 -10.75 9.11 9.11
CA CYS A 28 -12.20 8.96 8.92
C CYS A 28 -12.83 7.99 9.94
N PHE A 29 -12.20 6.83 10.20
CA PHE A 29 -12.70 5.86 11.19
C PHE A 29 -12.76 6.46 12.60
N PHE A 30 -11.68 7.09 13.07
CA PHE A 30 -11.65 7.74 14.38
C PHE A 30 -12.62 8.92 14.47
N ALA A 31 -12.71 9.74 13.43
CA ALA A 31 -13.61 10.89 13.41
C ALA A 31 -15.09 10.46 13.51
N LYS A 32 -15.47 9.36 12.82
CA LYS A 32 -16.81 8.77 12.90
C LYS A 32 -17.20 8.30 14.30
N ARG A 33 -16.23 7.89 15.12
CA ARG A 33 -16.44 7.50 16.52
C ARG A 33 -16.56 8.69 17.47
N GLY A 34 -16.27 9.90 16.99
CA GLY A 34 -16.42 11.14 17.77
C GLY A 34 -15.15 11.63 18.47
N PHE A 35 -14.01 10.96 18.28
CA PHE A 35 -12.70 11.42 18.76
C PHE A 35 -12.31 12.77 18.17
N GLU A 36 -11.50 13.55 18.89
CA GLU A 36 -10.84 14.71 18.28
C GLU A 36 -9.58 14.22 17.55
N VAL A 37 -9.56 14.31 16.23
CA VAL A 37 -8.53 13.71 15.38
C VAL A 37 -7.59 14.78 14.85
N GLU A 38 -6.30 14.66 15.15
CA GLU A 38 -5.25 15.48 14.54
C GLU A 38 -4.34 14.63 13.66
N VAL A 39 -4.35 14.89 12.36
CA VAL A 39 -3.51 14.19 11.39
C VAL A 39 -2.28 15.04 11.09
N PHE A 40 -1.08 14.47 11.20
CA PHE A 40 0.17 15.18 10.93
C PHE A 40 0.89 14.59 9.71
N GLU A 41 1.14 15.41 8.70
CA GLU A 41 1.82 14.99 7.46
C GLU A 41 3.08 15.82 7.23
N THR A 42 4.18 15.13 6.92
CA THR A 42 5.48 15.78 6.68
C THR A 42 5.48 16.60 5.40
N ARG A 43 4.74 16.18 4.39
CA ARG A 43 4.63 16.84 3.09
C ARG A 43 3.62 17.99 3.12
N GLU A 44 3.71 18.85 2.11
CA GLU A 44 2.65 19.78 1.75
C GLU A 44 1.36 19.05 1.36
N ASP A 45 0.22 19.75 1.40
CA ASP A 45 -1.07 19.20 0.98
C ASP A 45 -1.05 18.85 -0.52
N ILE A 46 -1.10 17.56 -0.83
CA ILE A 46 -1.07 17.05 -2.21
C ILE A 46 -2.24 17.55 -3.07
N ARG A 47 -3.32 18.04 -2.48
CA ARG A 47 -4.47 18.65 -3.18
C ARG A 47 -4.14 20.03 -3.73
N LYS A 48 -3.16 20.72 -3.13
CA LYS A 48 -2.71 22.08 -3.47
C LYS A 48 -1.33 22.12 -4.12
N ALA A 49 -0.53 21.07 -3.91
CA ALA A 49 0.83 20.97 -4.44
C ALA A 49 0.87 20.98 -5.98
N LYS A 50 1.81 21.75 -6.55
CA LYS A 50 2.05 21.78 -8.01
C LYS A 50 2.68 20.50 -8.52
N VAL A 51 3.50 19.85 -7.70
CA VAL A 51 4.16 18.58 -8.01
C VAL A 51 3.98 17.65 -6.81
N VAL A 52 3.26 16.55 -7.01
CA VAL A 52 3.11 15.54 -5.96
C VAL A 52 4.43 14.81 -5.80
N LYS A 53 5.14 15.07 -4.71
CA LYS A 53 6.35 14.32 -4.32
C LYS A 53 5.92 12.96 -3.75
N GLY A 54 6.24 11.88 -4.45
CA GLY A 54 5.90 10.53 -4.02
C GLY A 54 6.24 9.47 -5.07
N ARG A 55 6.26 8.21 -4.62
CA ARG A 55 6.49 7.01 -5.44
C ARG A 55 5.14 6.58 -6.04
N SER A 56 5.00 6.50 -7.36
CA SER A 56 3.69 6.41 -8.03
C SER A 56 3.47 5.10 -8.78
N ILE A 57 3.42 3.99 -8.05
CA ILE A 57 2.88 2.75 -8.63
C ILE A 57 1.35 2.87 -8.54
N ASN A 58 0.65 2.71 -9.67
CA ASN A 58 -0.79 2.51 -9.65
C ASN A 58 -1.13 1.33 -8.75
N LEU A 59 -2.22 1.46 -8.00
CA LEU A 59 -2.55 0.46 -6.99
C LEU A 59 -3.64 -0.47 -7.53
N ALA A 60 -3.50 -1.75 -7.19
CA ALA A 60 -4.55 -2.73 -7.36
C ALA A 60 -5.42 -2.73 -6.10
N LEU A 61 -6.59 -2.10 -6.17
CA LEU A 61 -7.58 -2.14 -5.10
C LEU A 61 -8.38 -3.44 -5.19
N SER A 62 -8.29 -4.26 -4.13
CA SER A 62 -8.96 -5.57 -4.02
C SER A 62 -10.26 -5.48 -3.20
N HIS A 63 -10.92 -6.61 -2.99
CA HIS A 63 -12.13 -6.69 -2.17
C HIS A 63 -11.91 -6.14 -0.75
N ARG A 64 -10.79 -6.48 -0.10
CA ARG A 64 -10.45 -6.01 1.26
C ARG A 64 -10.38 -4.49 1.35
N GLY A 65 -9.65 -3.87 0.43
CA GLY A 65 -9.54 -2.41 0.36
C GLY A 65 -10.89 -1.73 0.06
N ARG A 66 -11.70 -2.32 -0.83
CA ARG A 66 -13.05 -1.79 -1.11
C ARG A 66 -13.97 -1.87 0.10
N THR A 67 -13.94 -2.97 0.84
CA THR A 67 -14.73 -3.12 2.07
C THR A 67 -14.36 -2.05 3.09
N ALA A 68 -13.08 -1.73 3.26
CA ALA A 68 -12.66 -0.66 4.17
C ALA A 68 -13.18 0.71 3.74
N LEU A 69 -13.10 1.01 2.44
CA LEU A 69 -13.65 2.25 1.88
C LEU A 69 -15.17 2.35 2.07
N LYS A 70 -15.88 1.21 2.01
CA LYS A 70 -17.33 1.15 2.23
C LYS A 70 -17.71 1.60 3.64
N HIS A 71 -16.93 1.20 4.65
CA HIS A 71 -17.18 1.59 6.04
C HIS A 71 -17.12 3.10 6.25
N VAL A 72 -16.43 3.86 5.40
CA VAL A 72 -16.36 5.32 5.46
C VAL A 72 -17.15 6.02 4.34
N GLY A 73 -17.98 5.28 3.60
CA GLY A 73 -18.82 5.83 2.52
C GLY A 73 -18.06 6.24 1.25
N MET A 74 -16.83 5.75 1.07
CA MET A 74 -15.95 6.15 -0.03
C MET A 74 -15.87 5.11 -1.16
N GLU A 75 -16.42 3.91 -0.99
CA GLU A 75 -16.33 2.84 -2.00
C GLU A 75 -16.83 3.32 -3.38
N ASP A 76 -18.08 3.76 -3.48
CA ASP A 76 -18.68 4.14 -4.78
C ASP A 76 -17.90 5.26 -5.47
N LYS A 77 -17.46 6.26 -4.69
CA LYS A 77 -16.67 7.39 -5.19
C LYS A 77 -15.34 6.92 -5.76
N ILE A 78 -14.62 6.05 -5.07
CA ILE A 78 -13.33 5.53 -5.54
C ILE A 78 -13.52 4.56 -6.71
N VAL A 79 -14.52 3.66 -6.64
CA VAL A 79 -14.82 2.70 -7.69
C VAL A 79 -15.18 3.40 -9.00
N SER A 80 -15.95 4.50 -8.95
CA SER A 80 -16.30 5.30 -10.14
C SER A 80 -15.09 5.92 -10.86
N LYS A 81 -13.96 6.06 -10.16
CA LYS A 81 -12.70 6.62 -10.68
C LYS A 81 -11.62 5.58 -10.93
N GLY A 82 -11.95 4.29 -10.81
CA GLY A 82 -11.02 3.22 -11.13
C GLY A 82 -11.40 2.48 -12.40
N ILE A 83 -10.45 1.72 -12.94
CA ILE A 83 -10.65 0.88 -14.11
C ILE A 83 -10.69 -0.59 -13.68
N PRO A 84 -11.81 -1.31 -13.90
CA PRO A 84 -11.90 -2.73 -13.57
C PRO A 84 -10.91 -3.56 -14.40
N MET A 85 -10.12 -4.39 -13.75
CA MET A 85 -9.27 -5.40 -14.38
C MET A 85 -9.86 -6.78 -14.10
N ASN A 86 -10.49 -7.36 -15.12
CA ASN A 86 -11.26 -8.61 -15.00
C ASN A 86 -10.40 -9.86 -15.17
N ALA A 87 -9.18 -9.69 -15.66
CA ALA A 87 -8.25 -10.77 -15.91
C ALA A 87 -6.81 -10.23 -15.93
N ARG A 88 -5.85 -11.14 -15.84
CA ARG A 88 -4.45 -10.90 -16.14
C ARG A 88 -4.25 -11.10 -17.63
N MET A 89 -3.50 -10.22 -18.29
CA MET A 89 -3.06 -10.41 -19.67
C MET A 89 -1.58 -10.74 -19.66
N ILE A 90 -1.23 -11.99 -20.01
CA ILE A 90 0.17 -12.43 -20.04
C ILE A 90 0.77 -12.19 -21.42
N HIS A 91 1.89 -11.47 -21.46
CA HIS A 91 2.67 -11.21 -22.66
C HIS A 91 3.92 -12.10 -22.68
N SER A 92 3.93 -13.09 -23.59
CA SER A 92 5.08 -13.98 -23.78
C SER A 92 6.25 -13.26 -24.45
N LEU A 93 7.41 -13.93 -24.49
CA LEU A 93 8.59 -13.44 -25.22
C LEU A 93 8.32 -13.32 -26.73
N SER A 94 7.49 -14.20 -27.29
CA SER A 94 7.09 -14.16 -28.71
C SER A 94 6.05 -13.08 -29.03
N GLY A 95 5.61 -12.29 -28.05
CA GLY A 95 4.55 -11.29 -28.20
C GLY A 95 3.12 -11.86 -28.18
N LYS A 96 2.96 -13.17 -27.93
CA LYS A 96 1.63 -13.79 -27.78
C LYS A 96 0.99 -13.30 -26.47
N GLN A 97 -0.28 -12.89 -26.58
CA GLN A 97 -1.11 -12.46 -25.45
C GLN A 97 -2.05 -13.58 -25.01
N SER A 98 -2.06 -13.89 -23.71
CA SER A 98 -2.90 -14.94 -23.12
C SER A 98 -3.68 -14.39 -21.91
N PRO A 99 -5.01 -14.26 -21.98
CA PRO A 99 -5.81 -13.79 -20.85
C PRO A 99 -6.05 -14.90 -19.82
N ILE A 100 -5.95 -14.58 -18.53
CA ILE A 100 -6.22 -15.47 -17.40
C ILE A 100 -7.19 -14.74 -16.44
N PRO A 101 -8.48 -15.12 -16.39
CA PRO A 101 -9.48 -14.49 -15.52
C PRO A 101 -9.10 -14.52 -14.03
N TYR A 102 -9.56 -13.51 -13.27
CA TYR A 102 -9.53 -13.57 -11.81
C TYR A 102 -10.63 -14.52 -11.32
N GLY A 103 -10.26 -15.42 -10.39
CA GLY A 103 -11.16 -16.28 -9.63
C GLY A 103 -12.40 -16.80 -10.39
N LYS A 104 -13.58 -16.49 -9.83
CA LYS A 104 -14.91 -16.79 -10.37
C LYS A 104 -15.44 -15.63 -11.20
N LYS A 105 -16.43 -15.93 -12.07
CA LYS A 105 -17.10 -14.93 -12.91
C LYS A 105 -17.60 -13.75 -12.07
N GLY A 106 -17.21 -12.53 -12.45
CA GLY A 106 -17.60 -11.28 -11.80
C GLY A 106 -16.61 -10.78 -10.74
N GLN A 107 -15.58 -11.55 -10.39
CA GLN A 107 -14.48 -11.06 -9.55
C GLN A 107 -13.50 -10.24 -10.39
N TYR A 108 -13.08 -9.09 -9.86
CA TYR A 108 -12.11 -8.20 -10.49
C TYR A 108 -11.35 -7.41 -9.42
N ILE A 109 -10.14 -6.99 -9.76
CA ILE A 109 -9.42 -5.96 -9.03
C ILE A 109 -9.56 -4.63 -9.78
N LEU A 110 -9.42 -3.51 -9.07
CA LEU A 110 -9.60 -2.18 -9.64
C LEU A 110 -8.25 -1.48 -9.73
N SER A 111 -7.89 -0.96 -10.90
CA SER A 111 -6.75 -0.04 -11.00
C SER A 111 -7.17 1.34 -10.51
N VAL A 112 -6.46 1.86 -9.51
CA VAL A 112 -6.69 3.19 -8.96
C VAL A 112 -5.41 4.00 -8.92
N ASP A 113 -5.52 5.30 -9.25
CA ASP A 113 -4.44 6.25 -9.08
C ASP A 113 -4.20 6.52 -7.59
N ARG A 114 -2.96 6.30 -7.14
CA ARG A 114 -2.55 6.48 -5.75
C ARG A 114 -2.76 7.91 -5.27
N ALA A 115 -2.42 8.90 -6.09
CA ALA A 115 -2.49 10.30 -5.71
C ALA A 115 -3.95 10.74 -5.52
N ASN A 116 -4.81 10.40 -6.48
CA ASN A 116 -6.24 10.67 -6.42
C ASN A 116 -6.91 9.94 -5.26
N LEU A 117 -6.62 8.66 -5.03
CA LEU A 117 -7.15 7.94 -3.86
C LEU A 117 -6.79 8.66 -2.55
N ASN A 118 -5.54 9.10 -2.40
CA ASN A 118 -5.14 9.82 -1.21
C ASN A 118 -5.83 11.18 -1.09
N LYS A 119 -5.93 11.95 -2.19
CA LYS A 119 -6.64 13.25 -2.22
C LYS A 119 -8.10 13.09 -1.76
N GLU A 120 -8.78 12.07 -2.27
CA GLU A 120 -10.18 11.80 -1.95
C GLU A 120 -10.36 11.40 -0.48
N LEU A 121 -9.46 10.60 0.08
CA LEU A 121 -9.48 10.24 1.51
C LEU A 121 -9.17 11.43 2.42
N LEU A 122 -8.20 12.29 2.05
CA LEU A 122 -7.92 13.52 2.80
C LEU A 122 -9.11 14.47 2.79
N THR A 123 -9.74 14.66 1.63
CA THR A 123 -10.97 15.45 1.54
C THR A 123 -12.10 14.83 2.36
N ALA A 124 -12.26 13.50 2.36
CA ALA A 124 -13.27 12.84 3.19
C ALA A 124 -13.00 13.06 4.69
N ALA A 125 -11.75 12.90 5.14
CA ALA A 125 -11.36 13.13 6.53
C ALA A 125 -11.64 14.59 6.96
N GLU A 126 -11.37 15.56 6.09
CA GLU A 126 -11.60 16.99 6.37
C GLU A 126 -13.09 17.38 6.45
N THR A 127 -14.02 16.54 5.97
CA THR A 127 -15.47 16.81 6.12
C THR A 127 -15.97 16.62 7.55
N TYR A 128 -15.22 15.91 8.40
CA TYR A 128 -15.57 15.71 9.79
C TYR A 128 -15.17 16.94 10.63
N PRO A 129 -16.09 17.56 11.38
CA PRO A 129 -15.81 18.79 12.13
C PRO A 129 -14.79 18.61 13.27
N ASN A 130 -14.61 17.37 13.73
CA ASN A 130 -13.67 16.93 14.75
C ASN A 130 -12.34 16.40 14.15
N THR A 131 -12.04 16.72 12.89
CA THR A 131 -10.78 16.33 12.24
C THR A 131 -10.00 17.55 11.77
N LYS A 132 -8.71 17.57 12.11
CA LYS A 132 -7.77 18.60 11.70
C LYS A 132 -6.59 18.01 10.95
N LEU A 133 -6.33 18.52 9.75
CA LEU A 133 -5.20 18.10 8.91
C LEU A 133 -4.03 19.10 9.03
N ASN A 134 -2.94 18.66 9.65
CA ASN A 134 -1.73 19.43 9.91
C ASN A 134 -0.61 19.02 8.93
N PHE A 135 -0.63 19.58 7.72
CA PHE A 135 0.45 19.40 6.72
C PHE A 135 1.72 20.16 7.13
N ASP A 136 2.85 19.84 6.50
CA ASP A 136 4.17 20.42 6.81
C ASP A 136 4.57 20.22 8.29
N HIS A 137 4.24 19.06 8.87
CA HIS A 137 4.60 18.66 10.23
C HIS A 137 5.37 17.35 10.21
N LYS A 138 6.69 17.42 10.38
CA LYS A 138 7.55 16.24 10.46
C LYS A 138 7.73 15.81 11.91
N LEU A 139 7.28 14.61 12.27
CA LEU A 139 7.53 14.06 13.60
C LEU A 139 9.05 13.93 13.85
N GLN A 140 9.53 14.54 14.93
CA GLN A 140 10.92 14.45 15.37
C GLN A 140 11.08 13.52 16.55
N ASP A 141 10.18 13.63 17.53
CA ASP A 141 10.21 12.84 18.75
C ASP A 141 8.83 12.69 19.38
N TRP A 142 8.65 11.67 20.22
CA TRP A 142 7.42 11.43 20.97
C TRP A 142 7.66 10.54 22.20
N SER A 143 6.78 10.63 23.21
CA SER A 143 6.81 9.78 24.42
C SER A 143 5.55 8.92 24.53
N ALA A 144 5.74 7.63 24.81
CA ALA A 144 4.65 6.70 25.06
C ALA A 144 4.09 6.83 26.49
N GLU A 145 4.82 7.48 27.39
CA GLU A 145 4.41 7.72 28.77
C GLU A 145 3.49 8.93 28.88
N THR A 146 3.83 10.03 28.20
CA THR A 146 3.09 11.29 28.31
C THR A 146 2.14 11.55 27.14
N GLY A 147 2.32 10.86 26.01
CA GLY A 147 1.60 11.14 24.76
C GLY A 147 2.05 12.43 24.07
N LEU A 148 3.13 13.08 24.56
CA LEU A 148 3.66 14.31 23.97
C LEU A 148 4.43 14.00 22.69
N MET A 149 4.11 14.72 21.62
CA MET A 149 4.72 14.63 20.30
C MET A 149 5.34 15.96 19.91
N THR A 150 6.54 15.94 19.32
CA THR A 150 7.23 17.12 18.82
C THR A 150 7.39 17.05 17.31
N PHE A 151 6.85 18.04 16.61
CA PHE A 151 6.91 18.17 15.16
C PHE A 151 7.81 19.34 14.75
N ALA A 152 8.58 19.17 13.68
CA ALA A 152 9.32 20.23 13.02
C ALA A 152 8.56 20.73 11.78
N ARG A 153 8.54 22.06 11.62
CA ARG A 153 7.98 22.76 10.46
C ARG A 153 9.09 23.08 9.44
N PRO A 154 8.79 23.30 8.15
CA PRO A 154 9.78 23.66 7.14
C PRO A 154 10.59 24.93 7.47
N HIS A 155 9.99 25.88 8.17
CA HIS A 155 10.64 27.11 8.61
C HIS A 155 11.47 26.97 9.91
N GLY A 156 11.73 25.73 10.35
CA GLY A 156 12.60 25.42 11.49
C GLY A 156 11.94 25.51 12.86
N SER A 157 10.71 26.03 12.98
CA SER A 157 10.02 26.01 14.27
C SER A 157 9.60 24.60 14.65
N LYS A 158 9.37 24.42 15.96
CA LYS A 158 8.82 23.19 16.52
C LYS A 158 7.44 23.47 17.10
N THR A 159 6.55 22.49 16.97
CA THR A 159 5.23 22.50 17.61
C THR A 159 5.10 21.23 18.44
N GLN A 160 4.35 21.31 19.53
CA GLN A 160 4.06 20.17 20.38
C GLN A 160 2.56 19.91 20.46
N THR A 161 2.21 18.64 20.48
CA THR A 161 0.82 18.18 20.64
C THR A 161 0.83 17.01 21.62
N GLN A 162 -0.11 17.00 22.55
CA GLN A 162 -0.35 15.87 23.43
C GLN A 162 -1.55 15.08 22.92
N ALA A 163 -1.46 13.75 22.90
CA ALA A 163 -2.52 12.88 22.45
C ALA A 163 -2.80 11.76 23.45
N ASP A 164 -4.06 11.32 23.52
CA ASP A 164 -4.46 10.15 24.29
C ASP A 164 -4.10 8.85 23.57
N LEU A 165 -4.11 8.88 22.23
CA LEU A 165 -3.67 7.80 21.36
C LEU A 165 -2.85 8.34 20.19
N ILE A 166 -1.70 7.71 19.94
CA ILE A 166 -0.83 7.95 18.79
C ILE A 166 -0.98 6.79 17.80
N VAL A 167 -1.31 7.10 16.55
CA VAL A 167 -1.48 6.12 15.48
C VAL A 167 -0.40 6.33 14.43
N GLY A 168 0.59 5.44 14.41
CA GLY A 168 1.69 5.45 13.44
C GLY A 168 1.24 4.91 12.08
N CYS A 169 0.99 5.81 11.13
CA CYS A 169 0.65 5.54 9.72
C CYS A 169 1.68 6.18 8.76
N ASP A 170 2.91 6.38 9.23
CA ASP A 170 3.99 7.16 8.61
C ASP A 170 4.89 6.33 7.68
N GLY A 171 4.38 5.18 7.24
CA GLY A 171 4.93 4.39 6.14
C GLY A 171 6.09 3.47 6.53
N ALA A 172 6.68 2.85 5.51
CA ALA A 172 7.73 1.83 5.67
C ALA A 172 8.96 2.30 6.47
N PHE A 173 9.23 3.60 6.51
CA PHE A 173 10.33 4.22 7.26
C PHE A 173 9.85 4.99 8.50
N SER A 174 8.81 4.48 9.13
CA SER A 174 8.11 5.06 10.29
C SER A 174 9.06 5.65 11.34
N ALA A 175 8.88 6.93 11.65
CA ALA A 175 9.46 7.62 12.78
C ALA A 175 8.81 7.16 14.10
N VAL A 176 7.51 6.84 14.09
CA VAL A 176 6.83 6.28 15.26
C VAL A 176 7.46 4.95 15.68
N ARG A 177 7.63 4.02 14.74
CA ARG A 177 8.24 2.70 14.98
C ARG A 177 9.67 2.79 15.53
N LYS A 178 10.44 3.84 15.22
CA LYS A 178 11.81 3.97 15.75
C LYS A 178 11.86 3.96 17.29
N GLN A 179 10.84 4.46 17.96
CA GLN A 179 10.78 4.40 19.43
C GLN A 179 10.44 3.00 19.96
N PHE A 180 9.80 2.14 19.16
CA PHE A 180 9.55 0.75 19.52
C PHE A 180 10.86 -0.06 19.60
N LEU A 181 11.85 0.27 18.75
CA LEU A 181 13.15 -0.42 18.71
C LEU A 181 13.93 -0.35 20.04
N ARG A 182 13.61 0.61 20.91
CA ARG A 182 14.26 0.80 22.22
C ARG A 182 13.51 0.09 23.35
N ARG A 183 12.35 -0.51 23.08
CA ARG A 183 11.51 -1.15 24.10
C ARG A 183 11.88 -2.62 24.27
N SER A 184 11.68 -3.12 25.49
CA SER A 184 11.85 -4.54 25.80
C SER A 184 10.85 -5.38 25.01
N ARG A 185 11.29 -6.55 24.54
CA ARG A 185 10.45 -7.57 23.84
C ARG A 185 9.79 -7.08 22.54
N PHE A 186 10.41 -6.14 21.82
CA PHE A 186 9.99 -5.76 20.48
C PHE A 186 10.84 -6.49 19.42
N ASN A 187 10.19 -7.34 18.62
CA ASN A 187 10.81 -8.01 17.47
C ASN A 187 10.71 -7.12 16.24
N TYR A 188 11.81 -6.98 15.51
CA TYR A 188 11.88 -6.20 14.28
C TYR A 188 12.76 -6.88 13.24
N SER A 189 12.32 -6.89 11.99
CA SER A 189 13.12 -7.27 10.84
C SER A 189 12.90 -6.31 9.69
N GLN A 190 13.96 -6.04 8.94
CA GLN A 190 13.94 -5.23 7.74
C GLN A 190 14.83 -5.89 6.69
N THR A 191 14.28 -6.12 5.51
CA THR A 191 14.98 -6.80 4.41
C THR A 191 14.78 -6.01 3.14
N TYR A 192 15.87 -5.52 2.54
CA TYR A 192 15.85 -5.06 1.17
C TYR A 192 15.99 -6.26 0.25
N ILE A 193 15.13 -6.34 -0.77
CA ILE A 193 15.23 -7.39 -1.78
C ILE A 193 16.18 -6.96 -2.90
N PRO A 194 16.85 -7.91 -3.59
CA PRO A 194 17.75 -7.61 -4.70
C PRO A 194 17.13 -6.84 -5.88
N HIS A 195 15.81 -6.93 -6.06
CA HIS A 195 15.11 -6.23 -7.14
C HIS A 195 14.81 -4.77 -6.78
N GLY A 196 15.04 -3.88 -7.73
CA GLY A 196 14.49 -2.54 -7.76
C GLY A 196 13.23 -2.47 -8.63
N TYR A 197 12.53 -1.34 -8.60
CA TYR A 197 11.48 -1.04 -9.57
C TYR A 197 11.68 0.32 -10.22
N MET A 198 11.16 0.45 -11.44
CA MET A 198 11.15 1.69 -12.21
C MET A 198 9.81 1.88 -12.90
N GLU A 199 9.32 3.11 -12.95
CA GLU A 199 8.07 3.47 -13.62
C GLU A 199 8.34 3.96 -15.04
N LEU A 200 7.59 3.42 -16.00
CA LEU A 200 7.58 3.84 -17.40
C LEU A 200 6.15 4.20 -17.80
N THR A 201 5.98 5.13 -18.74
CA THR A 201 4.64 5.56 -19.17
C THR A 201 4.33 5.10 -20.58
N MET A 202 3.23 4.37 -20.74
CA MET A 202 2.67 4.04 -22.05
C MET A 202 1.56 5.05 -22.39
N ARG A 203 1.74 5.81 -23.48
CA ARG A 203 0.80 6.87 -23.88
C ARG A 203 -0.37 6.34 -24.71
N PRO A 204 -1.49 7.08 -24.76
CA PRO A 204 -2.60 6.75 -25.64
C PRO A 204 -2.15 6.76 -27.11
N ARG A 205 -2.79 5.92 -27.94
CA ARG A 205 -2.65 5.93 -29.39
C ARG A 205 -3.92 6.47 -30.01
N ASN A 206 -3.82 7.53 -30.80
CA ASN A 206 -4.98 8.19 -31.44
C ASN A 206 -6.09 8.56 -30.43
N GLY A 207 -5.70 8.97 -29.21
CA GLY A 207 -6.64 9.32 -28.15
C GLY A 207 -7.33 8.12 -27.47
N GLU A 208 -6.89 6.88 -27.75
CA GLU A 208 -7.40 5.65 -27.13
C GLU A 208 -6.31 4.85 -26.41
N PHE A 209 -6.72 3.91 -25.55
CA PHE A 209 -5.77 3.01 -24.88
C PHE A 209 -4.93 2.23 -25.91
N ALA A 210 -3.61 2.15 -25.68
CA ALA A 210 -2.71 1.41 -26.57
C ALA A 210 -2.87 -0.12 -26.48
N MET A 211 -3.53 -0.63 -25.43
CA MET A 211 -3.85 -2.03 -25.18
C MET A 211 -5.25 -2.17 -24.55
N LYS A 212 -5.74 -3.40 -24.38
CA LYS A 212 -7.05 -3.66 -23.74
C LYS A 212 -7.05 -3.17 -22.27
N PRO A 213 -7.85 -2.16 -21.89
CA PRO A 213 -7.71 -1.52 -20.58
C PRO A 213 -8.14 -2.38 -19.40
N ASN A 214 -9.06 -3.35 -19.59
CA ASN A 214 -9.63 -4.12 -18.48
C ASN A 214 -8.80 -5.34 -18.06
N TYR A 215 -7.47 -5.25 -18.14
CA TYR A 215 -6.53 -6.29 -17.76
C TYR A 215 -5.38 -5.74 -16.92
N LEU A 216 -4.89 -6.54 -15.97
CA LEU A 216 -3.55 -6.37 -15.44
C LEU A 216 -2.57 -6.97 -16.44
N HIS A 217 -1.84 -6.14 -17.17
CA HIS A 217 -0.87 -6.64 -18.14
C HIS A 217 0.42 -7.05 -17.43
N ILE A 218 0.96 -8.23 -17.77
CA ILE A 218 2.14 -8.81 -17.15
C ILE A 218 3.04 -9.37 -18.24
N TRP A 219 4.30 -8.96 -18.24
CA TRP A 219 5.40 -9.53 -19.00
C TRP A 219 6.31 -10.29 -18.04
N PRO A 220 5.99 -11.55 -17.69
CA PRO A 220 6.82 -12.34 -16.80
C PRO A 220 8.06 -12.81 -17.57
N ARG A 221 9.24 -12.63 -16.99
CA ARG A 221 10.51 -13.22 -17.44
C ARG A 221 11.17 -13.90 -16.25
N ASN A 222 12.31 -14.53 -16.49
CA ASN A 222 12.97 -15.34 -15.49
C ASN A 222 13.45 -14.52 -14.28
N THR A 223 14.27 -13.49 -14.51
CA THR A 223 14.83 -12.63 -13.46
C THR A 223 14.34 -11.19 -13.53
N PHE A 224 13.33 -10.91 -14.34
CA PHE A 224 12.73 -9.58 -14.45
C PHE A 224 11.26 -9.70 -14.84
N MET A 225 10.48 -8.68 -14.54
CA MET A 225 9.05 -8.65 -14.82
C MET A 225 8.65 -7.22 -15.11
N MET A 226 7.75 -7.02 -16.06
CA MET A 226 7.05 -5.74 -16.19
C MET A 226 5.56 -5.96 -15.99
N ILE A 227 4.91 -5.06 -15.27
CA ILE A 227 3.44 -5.00 -15.21
C ILE A 227 2.96 -3.66 -15.76
N ALA A 228 1.73 -3.59 -16.27
CA ALA A 228 1.12 -2.33 -16.65
C ALA A 228 -0.32 -2.24 -16.18
N LEU A 229 -0.66 -1.11 -15.56
CA LEU A 229 -1.97 -0.80 -15.01
C LEU A 229 -2.59 0.40 -15.75
N PRO A 230 -3.88 0.32 -16.12
CA PRO A 230 -4.55 1.36 -16.90
C PRO A 230 -4.85 2.62 -16.07
N ASN A 231 -4.84 3.79 -16.71
CA ASN A 231 -5.22 5.08 -16.13
C ASN A 231 -6.47 5.66 -16.81
N LEU A 232 -7.19 6.54 -16.11
CA LEU A 232 -8.38 7.22 -16.66
C LEU A 232 -8.06 8.12 -17.88
N ASP A 233 -6.86 8.67 -17.94
CA ASP A 233 -6.37 9.48 -19.08
C ASP A 233 -5.92 8.61 -20.28
N LYS A 234 -6.25 7.32 -20.24
CA LYS A 234 -5.95 6.31 -21.25
C LYS A 234 -4.46 5.94 -21.40
N THR A 235 -3.61 6.41 -20.50
CA THR A 235 -2.24 5.91 -20.37
C THR A 235 -2.23 4.55 -19.65
N PHE A 236 -1.09 3.85 -19.70
CA PHE A 236 -0.76 2.82 -18.71
C PHE A 236 0.50 3.22 -17.96
N THR A 237 0.49 3.03 -16.65
CA THR A 237 1.70 3.07 -15.82
C THR A 237 2.31 1.68 -15.84
N CYS A 238 3.48 1.56 -16.44
CA CYS A 238 4.27 0.34 -16.45
C CYS A 238 5.25 0.35 -15.27
N THR A 239 5.41 -0.77 -14.59
CA THR A 239 6.42 -0.95 -13.54
C THR A 239 7.33 -2.11 -13.93
N LEU A 240 8.60 -1.81 -14.18
CA LEU A 240 9.65 -2.79 -14.45
C LEU A 240 10.32 -3.17 -13.13
N PHE A 241 10.34 -4.45 -12.81
CA PHE A 241 11.04 -5.08 -11.70
C PHE A 241 12.23 -5.86 -12.23
N MET A 242 13.41 -5.57 -11.70
CA MET A 242 14.67 -6.19 -12.14
C MET A 242 15.74 -6.05 -11.04
N PRO A 243 16.71 -6.97 -10.92
CA PRO A 243 17.82 -6.83 -9.99
C PRO A 243 18.56 -5.51 -10.21
N PHE A 244 19.04 -4.88 -9.13
CA PHE A 244 19.85 -3.66 -9.23
C PHE A 244 21.07 -3.85 -10.13
N GLU A 245 21.74 -5.01 -10.05
CA GLU A 245 22.89 -5.34 -10.90
C GLU A 245 22.57 -5.29 -12.40
N GLU A 246 21.35 -5.65 -12.81
CA GLU A 246 20.93 -5.56 -14.21
C GLU A 246 20.54 -4.12 -14.60
N PHE A 247 20.00 -3.33 -13.67
CA PHE A 247 19.79 -1.89 -13.90
C PHE A 247 21.13 -1.18 -14.13
N GLU A 248 22.16 -1.53 -13.36
CA GLU A 248 23.50 -0.94 -13.41
C GLU A 248 24.26 -1.29 -14.70
N LYS A 249 23.94 -2.41 -15.35
CA LYS A 249 24.51 -2.80 -16.65
C LYS A 249 23.99 -1.95 -17.82
N ILE A 250 22.86 -1.27 -17.67
CA ILE A 250 22.22 -0.48 -18.73
C ILE A 250 22.52 1.00 -18.47
N SER A 251 23.46 1.55 -19.23
CA SER A 251 24.01 2.89 -19.05
C SER A 251 23.62 3.88 -20.15
N THR A 252 23.18 3.37 -21.31
CA THR A 252 22.82 4.19 -22.47
C THR A 252 21.41 3.89 -22.98
N GLY A 253 20.85 4.84 -23.74
CA GLY A 253 19.54 4.64 -24.37
C GLY A 253 19.52 3.51 -25.40
N ASP A 254 20.65 3.22 -26.08
CA ASP A 254 20.72 2.12 -27.04
C ASP A 254 20.65 0.77 -26.32
N GLU A 255 21.39 0.62 -25.21
CA GLU A 255 21.32 -0.57 -24.34
C GLU A 255 19.91 -0.79 -23.78
N VAL A 256 19.17 0.28 -23.44
CA VAL A 256 17.75 0.17 -23.05
C VAL A 256 16.93 -0.45 -24.18
N ILE A 257 17.11 0.03 -25.42
CA ILE A 257 16.36 -0.51 -26.56
C ILE A 257 16.76 -1.95 -26.85
N GLU A 258 18.04 -2.30 -26.83
CA GLU A 258 18.51 -3.68 -27.02
C GLU A 258 17.92 -4.63 -25.97
N PHE A 259 17.93 -4.22 -24.70
CA PHE A 259 17.33 -4.98 -23.60
C PHE A 259 15.83 -5.20 -23.84
N PHE A 260 15.09 -4.15 -24.18
CA PHE A 260 13.66 -4.26 -24.47
C PHE A 260 13.37 -5.03 -25.76
N GLN A 261 14.22 -4.97 -26.79
CA GLN A 261 14.05 -5.77 -28.00
C GLN A 261 14.20 -7.26 -27.68
N LYS A 262 15.19 -7.59 -26.86
CA LYS A 262 15.47 -8.96 -26.45
C LYS A 262 14.37 -9.54 -25.56
N TYR A 263 13.88 -8.76 -24.59
CA TYR A 263 13.01 -9.30 -23.53
C TYR A 263 11.58 -8.80 -23.58
N PHE A 264 11.30 -7.60 -24.07
CA PHE A 264 9.97 -6.99 -24.09
C PHE A 264 9.63 -6.42 -25.49
N PRO A 265 9.74 -7.22 -26.57
CA PRO A 265 9.75 -6.70 -27.94
C PRO A 265 8.48 -5.92 -28.30
N ASP A 266 7.33 -6.36 -27.80
CA ASP A 266 6.03 -5.71 -28.03
C ASP A 266 5.86 -4.41 -27.23
N ALA A 267 6.63 -4.21 -26.16
CA ALA A 267 6.57 -2.99 -25.34
C ALA A 267 7.18 -1.77 -26.05
N ILE A 268 8.19 -1.97 -26.92
CA ILE A 268 8.85 -0.86 -27.64
C ILE A 268 7.86 -0.09 -28.52
N PRO A 269 7.09 -0.72 -29.43
CA PRO A 269 6.12 0.03 -30.22
C PRO A 269 5.05 0.65 -29.31
N LEU A 270 4.66 0.00 -28.22
CA LEU A 270 3.61 0.49 -27.31
C LEU A 270 4.02 1.75 -26.53
N ILE A 271 5.22 1.76 -25.94
CA ILE A 271 5.76 2.88 -25.15
C ILE A 271 6.35 3.97 -26.07
N GLY A 272 6.96 3.55 -27.17
CA GLY A 272 7.72 4.39 -28.09
C GLY A 272 9.19 4.49 -27.69
N ALA A 273 10.10 4.19 -28.62
CA ALA A 273 11.54 4.09 -28.35
C ALA A 273 12.15 5.36 -27.74
N ALA A 274 11.79 6.54 -28.24
CA ALA A 274 12.29 7.81 -27.71
C ALA A 274 11.81 8.07 -26.26
N THR A 275 10.54 7.76 -25.98
CA THR A 275 9.95 7.88 -24.64
C THR A 275 10.62 6.91 -23.67
N LEU A 276 10.81 5.66 -24.09
CA LEU A 276 11.46 4.63 -23.29
C LEU A 276 12.87 5.03 -22.88
N ARG A 277 13.69 5.52 -23.82
CA ARG A 277 15.05 6.03 -23.54
C ARG A 277 15.04 7.15 -22.51
N ARG A 278 14.11 8.11 -22.65
CA ARG A 278 14.01 9.26 -21.74
C ARG A 278 13.55 8.83 -20.35
N ASP A 279 12.48 8.04 -20.27
CA ASP A 279 11.83 7.73 -19.01
C ASP A 279 12.65 6.75 -18.17
N TYR A 280 13.43 5.85 -18.81
CA TYR A 280 14.32 4.93 -18.11
C TYR A 280 15.39 5.64 -17.25
N PHE A 281 15.96 6.74 -17.76
CA PHE A 281 16.99 7.50 -17.04
C PHE A 281 16.44 8.70 -16.26
N ARG A 282 15.11 8.86 -16.19
CA ARG A 282 14.50 9.99 -15.48
C ARG A 282 14.72 9.93 -13.97
N LEU A 283 14.63 8.73 -13.40
CA LEU A 283 14.86 8.46 -11.98
C LEU A 283 15.57 7.11 -11.85
N PRO A 284 16.46 6.95 -10.86
CA PRO A 284 17.08 5.66 -10.60
C PRO A 284 16.03 4.62 -10.16
N ALA A 285 16.34 3.34 -10.35
CA ALA A 285 15.55 2.25 -9.81
C ALA A 285 15.37 2.41 -8.29
N GLN A 286 14.17 2.10 -7.81
CA GLN A 286 13.77 2.31 -6.43
C GLN A 286 13.84 1.01 -5.64
N ALA A 287 14.40 1.08 -4.43
CA ALA A 287 14.51 -0.08 -3.55
C ALA A 287 13.14 -0.47 -2.96
N MET A 288 12.94 -1.77 -2.80
CA MET A 288 11.78 -2.36 -2.13
C MET A 288 12.23 -2.99 -0.82
N VAL A 289 11.45 -2.76 0.23
CA VAL A 289 11.75 -3.21 1.59
C VAL A 289 10.59 -4.03 2.13
N SER A 290 10.92 -5.14 2.77
CA SER A 290 10.01 -5.91 3.60
C SER A 290 10.30 -5.57 5.07
N VAL A 291 9.28 -5.22 5.84
CA VAL A 291 9.39 -4.94 7.27
C VAL A 291 8.36 -5.76 8.02
N LYS A 292 8.79 -6.47 9.06
CA LYS A 292 7.90 -7.08 10.04
C LYS A 292 8.30 -6.62 11.43
N CYS A 293 7.31 -6.30 12.25
CA CYS A 293 7.51 -6.10 13.68
C CYS A 293 6.43 -6.77 14.53
N SER A 294 6.69 -6.89 15.82
CA SER A 294 5.73 -7.32 16.82
C SER A 294 6.20 -6.93 18.23
N PRO A 295 5.31 -6.45 19.11
CA PRO A 295 3.88 -6.15 18.87
C PRO A 295 3.67 -4.88 18.03
N TYR A 296 2.43 -4.57 17.65
CA TYR A 296 2.07 -3.33 16.96
C TYR A 296 1.69 -2.18 17.90
N HIS A 297 1.77 -2.36 19.22
CA HIS A 297 1.42 -1.33 20.19
C HIS A 297 2.48 -1.11 21.28
N ILE A 298 2.40 0.03 21.98
CA ILE A 298 3.07 0.30 23.25
C ILE A 298 2.02 0.80 24.25
N GLY A 299 1.83 0.03 25.32
CA GLY A 299 0.89 0.36 26.39
C GLY A 299 -0.52 0.61 25.84
N ASP A 300 -1.16 1.64 26.35
CA ASP A 300 -2.47 2.14 25.92
C ASP A 300 -2.36 3.43 25.07
N LYS A 301 -1.14 3.82 24.67
CA LYS A 301 -0.86 5.13 24.06
C LYS A 301 -0.49 5.10 22.60
N CYS A 302 0.01 4.00 22.05
CA CYS A 302 0.53 4.01 20.69
C CYS A 302 0.26 2.69 19.94
N VAL A 303 -0.11 2.81 18.67
CA VAL A 303 -0.33 1.69 17.75
C VAL A 303 0.22 1.99 16.36
N LEU A 304 0.78 0.98 15.68
CA LEU A 304 1.25 1.04 14.29
C LEU A 304 0.22 0.39 13.35
N MET A 305 0.02 0.99 12.17
CA MET A 305 -0.86 0.44 11.12
C MET A 305 -0.29 0.65 9.71
N GLY A 306 -0.67 -0.21 8.78
CA GLY A 306 -0.17 -0.21 7.40
C GLY A 306 1.34 -0.44 7.31
N ASP A 307 2.00 0.17 6.32
CA ASP A 307 3.45 0.00 6.10
C ASP A 307 4.32 0.38 7.34
N ALA A 308 3.79 1.15 8.29
CA ALA A 308 4.49 1.41 9.56
C ALA A 308 4.61 0.14 10.42
N ALA A 309 3.63 -0.76 10.36
CA ALA A 309 3.58 -2.06 11.03
C ALA A 309 4.12 -3.21 10.14
N HIS A 310 3.77 -3.20 8.85
CA HIS A 310 4.09 -4.27 7.89
C HIS A 310 4.37 -3.69 6.49
N ALA A 311 5.61 -3.34 6.19
CA ALA A 311 5.95 -2.98 4.82
C ALA A 311 6.06 -4.26 3.97
N VAL A 312 5.22 -4.39 2.95
CA VAL A 312 5.13 -5.60 2.11
C VAL A 312 5.65 -5.32 0.70
N VAL A 313 6.43 -6.25 0.16
CA VAL A 313 6.90 -6.18 -1.24
C VAL A 313 5.72 -6.27 -2.23
N PRO A 314 5.73 -5.56 -3.37
CA PRO A 314 4.53 -5.32 -4.16
C PRO A 314 4.07 -6.51 -5.02
N PHE A 315 4.63 -7.70 -4.85
CA PHE A 315 4.37 -8.85 -5.72
C PHE A 315 3.01 -9.51 -5.50
N TYR A 316 2.27 -9.14 -4.47
CA TYR A 316 0.89 -9.62 -4.26
C TYR A 316 -0.16 -8.51 -4.36
N GLY A 317 0.25 -7.25 -4.52
CA GLY A 317 -0.66 -6.10 -4.61
C GLY A 317 -1.48 -5.82 -3.34
N GLN A 318 -1.12 -6.41 -2.19
CA GLN A 318 -1.94 -6.34 -0.97
C GLN A 318 -1.48 -5.32 0.09
N GLY A 319 -0.33 -4.65 -0.03
CA GLY A 319 0.14 -3.74 1.04
C GLY A 319 -0.89 -2.68 1.46
N MET A 320 -1.44 -1.93 0.49
CA MET A 320 -2.53 -0.99 0.76
C MET A 320 -3.80 -1.69 1.27
N ASN A 321 -4.18 -2.82 0.67
CA ASN A 321 -5.41 -3.52 1.01
C ASN A 321 -5.38 -4.10 2.43
N ALA A 322 -4.22 -4.62 2.87
CA ALA A 322 -3.96 -5.05 4.23
C ALA A 322 -3.97 -3.87 5.19
N GLY A 323 -3.28 -2.77 4.86
CA GLY A 323 -3.33 -1.55 5.67
C GLY A 323 -4.72 -0.91 5.77
N PHE A 324 -5.62 -1.15 4.82
CA PHE A 324 -7.02 -0.73 4.89
C PHE A 324 -7.85 -1.67 5.76
N GLU A 325 -7.57 -2.97 5.71
CA GLU A 325 -8.17 -3.98 6.57
C GLU A 325 -7.76 -3.78 8.04
N ASP A 326 -6.53 -3.32 8.31
CA ASP A 326 -6.09 -2.90 9.65
C ASP A 326 -7.08 -1.92 10.29
N CYS A 327 -7.55 -0.92 9.54
CA CYS A 327 -8.51 0.07 10.02
C CYS A 327 -9.84 -0.58 10.42
N ILE A 328 -10.32 -1.55 9.63
CA ILE A 328 -11.57 -2.28 9.92
C ILE A 328 -11.40 -3.12 11.18
N VAL A 329 -10.34 -3.94 11.25
CA VAL A 329 -10.09 -4.83 12.37
C VAL A 329 -9.93 -4.03 13.66
N PHE A 330 -9.23 -2.89 13.60
CA PHE A 330 -9.10 -2.01 14.74
C PHE A 330 -10.45 -1.40 15.16
N ASP A 331 -11.27 -0.94 14.21
CA ASP A 331 -12.62 -0.44 14.46
C ASP A 331 -13.53 -1.49 15.12
N GLU A 332 -13.45 -2.74 14.66
CA GLU A 332 -14.20 -3.85 15.26
C GLU A 332 -13.77 -4.12 16.72
N ILE A 333 -12.47 -4.10 17.01
CA ILE A 333 -11.95 -4.31 18.38
C ILE A 333 -12.30 -3.12 19.28
N MET A 334 -12.24 -1.90 18.75
CA MET A 334 -12.69 -0.70 19.47
C MET A 334 -14.15 -0.83 19.95
N ASN A 335 -15.03 -1.41 19.12
CA ASN A 335 -16.40 -1.74 19.54
C ASN A 335 -16.46 -2.83 20.62
N GLN A 336 -15.66 -3.90 20.46
CA GLN A 336 -15.68 -5.04 21.40
C GLN A 336 -15.26 -4.65 22.82
N PHE A 337 -14.32 -3.70 22.94
CA PHE A 337 -13.76 -3.28 24.23
C PHE A 337 -14.22 -1.88 24.65
N ASN A 338 -15.31 -1.36 24.08
CA ASN A 338 -15.89 -0.06 24.42
C ASN A 338 -14.84 1.07 24.46
N GLU A 339 -13.92 1.07 23.49
CA GLU A 339 -12.88 2.11 23.32
C GLU A 339 -11.88 2.24 24.49
N ASP A 340 -11.76 1.19 25.31
CA ASP A 340 -10.70 1.06 26.31
C ASP A 340 -9.37 0.69 25.64
N PHE A 341 -8.53 1.71 25.37
CA PHE A 341 -7.23 1.51 24.73
C PHE A 341 -6.33 0.50 25.45
N SER A 342 -6.46 0.35 26.78
CA SER A 342 -5.65 -0.62 27.53
C SER A 342 -5.97 -2.08 27.16
N ALA A 343 -7.19 -2.33 26.70
CA ALA A 343 -7.62 -3.64 26.20
C ALA A 343 -7.56 -3.74 24.67
N VAL A 344 -7.91 -2.66 23.95
CA VAL A 344 -7.93 -2.62 22.48
C VAL A 344 -6.55 -2.83 21.89
N LEU A 345 -5.52 -2.10 22.35
CA LEU A 345 -4.23 -2.11 21.67
C LEU A 345 -3.50 -3.46 21.76
N PRO A 346 -3.49 -4.14 22.93
CA PRO A 346 -2.96 -5.50 23.03
C PRO A 346 -3.73 -6.50 22.18
N GLU A 347 -5.06 -6.42 22.17
CA GLU A 347 -5.89 -7.33 21.37
C GLU A 347 -5.66 -7.13 19.87
N TYR A 348 -5.57 -5.88 19.40
CA TYR A 348 -5.24 -5.59 18.01
C TYR A 348 -3.91 -6.22 17.60
N SER A 349 -2.88 -6.08 18.42
CA SER A 349 -1.60 -6.74 18.13
C SER A 349 -1.70 -8.25 18.13
N ARG A 350 -2.49 -8.84 19.05
CA ARG A 350 -2.68 -10.28 19.14
C ARG A 350 -3.35 -10.86 17.89
N VAL A 351 -4.39 -10.20 17.38
CA VAL A 351 -5.16 -10.70 16.24
C VAL A 351 -4.52 -10.34 14.90
N ARG A 352 -3.91 -9.16 14.79
CA ARG A 352 -3.54 -8.61 13.49
C ARG A 352 -2.13 -8.99 13.05
N VAL A 353 -1.18 -9.06 13.97
CA VAL A 353 0.22 -9.44 13.67
C VAL A 353 0.32 -10.75 12.87
N PRO A 354 -0.39 -11.84 13.22
CA PRO A 354 -0.32 -13.09 12.46
C PRO A 354 -0.76 -12.94 11.00
N ASP A 355 -1.84 -12.20 10.74
CA ASP A 355 -2.39 -12.01 9.39
C ASP A 355 -1.47 -11.13 8.53
N ASP A 356 -0.97 -10.03 9.10
CA ASP A 356 -0.04 -9.13 8.41
C ASP A 356 1.32 -9.78 8.17
N HIS A 357 1.76 -10.67 9.07
CA HIS A 357 2.96 -11.46 8.83
C HIS A 357 2.74 -12.49 7.73
N ALA A 358 1.58 -13.13 7.69
CA ALA A 358 1.24 -14.10 6.64
C ALA A 358 1.18 -13.44 5.27
N ILE A 359 0.58 -12.24 5.14
CA ILE A 359 0.53 -11.56 3.84
C ILE A 359 1.91 -11.09 3.38
N ALA A 360 2.77 -10.66 4.30
CA ALA A 360 4.16 -10.35 4.01
C ALA A 360 4.94 -11.59 3.56
N ASP A 361 4.72 -12.75 4.17
CA ASP A 361 5.34 -14.02 3.74
C ASP A 361 4.84 -14.47 2.38
N LEU A 362 3.52 -14.38 2.12
CA LEU A 362 2.95 -14.71 0.80
C LEU A 362 3.51 -13.82 -0.30
N ALA A 363 3.70 -12.52 -0.03
CA ALA A 363 4.30 -11.60 -0.99
C ALA A 363 5.78 -11.91 -1.25
N MET A 364 6.55 -12.29 -0.22
CA MET A 364 7.93 -12.73 -0.37
C MET A 364 8.03 -14.09 -1.06
N TYR A 365 7.11 -15.00 -0.79
CA TYR A 365 7.02 -16.29 -1.48
C TYR A 365 6.72 -16.08 -2.97
N ASN A 366 5.74 -15.23 -3.30
CA ASN A 366 5.43 -14.91 -4.69
C ASN A 366 6.61 -14.23 -5.40
N TYR A 367 7.35 -13.35 -4.70
CA TYR A 367 8.59 -12.80 -5.22
C TYR A 367 9.60 -13.90 -5.60
N VAL A 368 9.86 -14.85 -4.69
CA VAL A 368 10.79 -15.96 -4.95
C VAL A 368 10.29 -16.82 -6.09
N GLU A 369 9.00 -17.17 -6.13
CA GLU A 369 8.43 -17.95 -7.22
C GLU A 369 8.60 -17.28 -8.57
N VAL A 370 8.17 -16.01 -8.68
CA VAL A 370 8.19 -15.24 -9.92
C VAL A 370 9.60 -15.17 -10.51
N PHE A 371 10.62 -14.98 -9.65
CA PHE A 371 11.99 -14.73 -10.08
C PHE A 371 12.95 -15.93 -9.89
N SER A 372 12.44 -17.16 -9.65
CA SER A 372 13.29 -18.34 -9.46
C SER A 372 13.62 -19.06 -10.79
N PRO A 373 14.88 -19.07 -11.24
CA PRO A 373 15.29 -19.75 -12.48
C PRO A 373 15.01 -21.25 -12.49
N ALA A 374 15.11 -21.90 -11.32
CA ALA A 374 14.95 -23.34 -11.18
C ALA A 374 13.49 -23.81 -11.30
N LEU A 375 12.52 -22.92 -11.07
CA LEU A 375 11.11 -23.27 -11.15
C LEU A 375 10.56 -23.05 -12.58
N TRP A 376 11.13 -22.12 -13.36
CA TRP A 376 10.78 -21.93 -14.78
C TRP A 376 11.17 -23.12 -15.67
N SER A 377 12.29 -23.79 -15.39
CA SER A 377 12.76 -24.96 -16.17
C SER A 377 11.86 -26.20 -16.05
N SER A 378 10.98 -26.25 -15.04
CA SER A 378 10.05 -27.37 -14.81
C SER A 378 8.66 -27.19 -15.45
N GLY A 379 8.40 -26.08 -16.15
CA GLY A 379 7.15 -25.85 -16.89
C GLY A 379 5.89 -25.64 -16.04
N LEU A 380 6.00 -25.60 -14.72
CA LEU A 380 4.85 -25.55 -13.79
C LEU A 380 4.27 -24.14 -13.54
N LEU A 381 4.94 -23.07 -13.98
CA LEU A 381 4.95 -21.83 -13.19
C LEU A 381 3.87 -20.78 -13.50
N VAL A 382 3.53 -20.54 -14.77
CA VAL A 382 2.64 -19.40 -15.08
C VAL A 382 1.21 -19.68 -14.61
N ILE A 383 0.80 -20.94 -14.53
CA ILE A 383 -0.56 -21.29 -14.12
C ILE A 383 -0.64 -21.43 -12.60
N HIS A 384 0.30 -22.08 -11.89
CA HIS A 384 0.17 -22.27 -10.44
C HIS A 384 0.33 -21.00 -9.59
N SER A 385 1.22 -20.09 -9.96
CA SER A 385 1.40 -18.83 -9.21
C SER A 385 0.22 -17.86 -9.45
N LEU A 386 -0.45 -17.98 -10.61
CA LEU A 386 -1.68 -17.24 -10.95
C LEU A 386 -2.97 -17.92 -10.46
N GLU A 387 -2.95 -19.25 -10.36
CA GLU A 387 -3.98 -20.12 -9.77
C GLU A 387 -3.77 -20.34 -8.28
N ALA A 388 -2.78 -19.70 -7.63
CA ALA A 388 -2.63 -19.77 -6.19
C ALA A 388 -3.96 -19.43 -5.53
N GLY A 389 -4.80 -18.57 -6.13
CA GLY A 389 -6.16 -18.35 -5.66
C GLY A 389 -7.13 -19.56 -5.58
N LYS A 390 -6.79 -20.71 -6.17
CA LYS A 390 -7.54 -21.98 -6.08
C LYS A 390 -6.92 -22.99 -5.10
N THR A 391 -5.59 -22.99 -4.91
CA THR A 391 -4.85 -24.04 -4.17
C THR A 391 -4.54 -23.71 -2.71
N HIS A 392 -5.12 -22.66 -2.13
CA HIS A 392 -4.87 -22.25 -0.72
C HIS A 392 -5.39 -23.23 0.35
N SER A 393 -6.17 -24.27 0.01
CA SER A 393 -6.66 -25.22 1.03
C SER A 393 -5.65 -26.28 1.46
N LEU A 394 -4.58 -26.52 0.69
CA LEU A 394 -3.70 -27.68 0.92
C LEU A 394 -2.44 -27.37 1.76
N PHE A 395 -1.94 -26.13 1.77
CA PHE A 395 -0.71 -25.79 2.50
C PHE A 395 -0.93 -25.20 3.90
N LEU A 396 -2.10 -24.61 4.16
CA LEU A 396 -2.44 -24.00 5.44
C LEU A 396 -2.81 -25.00 6.55
N CYS A 397 -2.94 -26.28 6.24
CA CYS A 397 -3.39 -27.30 7.20
C CYS A 397 -2.27 -27.95 8.04
N ARG A 398 -0.99 -27.62 7.82
CA ARG A 398 0.14 -28.29 8.52
C ARG A 398 0.73 -27.55 9.74
N LYS A 399 0.31 -26.32 10.05
CA LYS A 399 0.74 -25.62 11.28
C LYS A 399 -0.43 -24.85 11.91
N THR A 400 -1.07 -25.47 12.90
CA THR A 400 -1.94 -24.89 13.94
C THR A 400 -2.40 -23.43 13.76
N SER A 401 -3.49 -23.26 13.02
CA SER A 401 -4.57 -22.24 13.13
C SER A 401 -5.19 -22.10 11.74
N CYS A 402 -6.51 -22.33 11.62
CA CYS A 402 -7.20 -22.26 10.32
C CYS A 402 -7.26 -20.80 9.85
N PHE A 403 -6.37 -20.42 8.94
CA PHE A 403 -6.49 -19.18 8.17
C PHE A 403 -7.72 -19.27 7.25
N LYS A 404 -8.62 -18.29 7.31
CA LYS A 404 -9.63 -18.05 6.27
C LYS A 404 -9.16 -16.92 5.37
N ILE A 405 -8.27 -17.22 4.42
CA ILE A 405 -8.17 -16.40 3.20
C ILE A 405 -9.36 -16.80 2.34
N SER A 406 -10.31 -15.90 2.16
CA SER A 406 -11.50 -16.18 1.38
C SER A 406 -11.11 -16.21 -0.10
N GLN A 407 -11.68 -17.11 -0.90
CA GLN A 407 -11.61 -17.00 -2.38
C GLN A 407 -12.14 -15.65 -2.91
N ARG A 408 -12.79 -14.83 -2.05
CA ARG A 408 -13.19 -13.45 -2.37
C ARG A 408 -12.03 -12.45 -2.38
N ASP A 409 -10.87 -12.81 -1.84
CA ASP A 409 -9.68 -11.95 -1.72
C ASP A 409 -8.79 -11.95 -2.98
N LEU A 410 -9.16 -12.72 -4.02
CA LEU A 410 -8.35 -13.05 -5.20
C LEU A 410 -8.95 -12.60 -6.54
#